data_AF-A0A0U1E0Q1-F1
#
_entry.id   AF-A0A0U1E0Q1-F1
#
_cell.length_a   1.000
_cell.length_b   1.000
_cell.length_c   1.000
_cell.angle_alpha   90.00
_cell.angle_beta   90.00
_cell.angle_gamma   90.00
#
_symmetry.space_group_name_H-M   'P 1'
#
loop_
_entity.id
_entity.type
_entity.pdbx_description
1 polymer ?
#
loop_
_entity_poly.entity_id
_entity_poly.type
_entity_poly.pdbx_seq_one_letter_code
_entity_poly.pdbx_strand_id
1 'polypeptide(L)'
;MLVWFVHAPVTRFLSHPVTAFLLFVGSLYLVYFTPLFDTLIRYHWGHELMSVHFLLTGYLYYWGIIGIDPGPRRLPFLGRLGLLFAVMPFHAFFGIATMTMTSSLGESFYRSVNLPWLQNISDDQHLGGAIAWGSSELPVIIVVIALVTQWARQDRRAGARDDRHSDRGYDDELDAYNAMLRELARNRR
;
A
#
# COMPACT_ATOMS: atom_id res chain seq x y z
N MET A 1 -10.51 23.93 -7.32
CA MET A 1 -11.37 23.39 -6.24
C MET A 1 -10.85 22.07 -5.65
N LEU A 2 -10.35 21.10 -6.44
CA LEU A 2 -9.81 19.83 -5.91
C LEU A 2 -8.56 19.96 -5.00
N VAL A 3 -7.70 20.95 -5.23
CA VAL A 3 -6.42 21.09 -4.48
C VAL A 3 -6.60 21.54 -3.02
N TRP A 4 -7.73 22.19 -2.71
CA TRP A 4 -8.01 22.70 -1.37
C TRP A 4 -8.36 21.58 -0.38
N PHE A 5 -9.06 20.54 -0.86
CA PHE A 5 -9.34 19.33 -0.07
C PHE A 5 -8.07 18.54 0.26
N VAL A 6 -7.01 18.64 -0.53
CA VAL A 6 -5.73 17.93 -0.31
C VAL A 6 -4.91 18.57 0.81
N HIS A 7 -5.13 19.85 1.09
CA HIS A 7 -4.35 20.62 2.08
C HIS A 7 -5.07 20.80 3.43
N ALA A 8 -6.25 20.21 3.61
CA ALA A 8 -6.94 20.27 4.89
C ALA A 8 -6.18 19.47 5.96
N PRO A 9 -6.20 19.91 7.24
CA PRO A 9 -5.58 19.16 8.34
C PRO A 9 -6.15 17.74 8.47
N VAL A 10 -7.41 17.56 8.06
CA VAL A 10 -8.10 16.27 7.99
C VAL A 10 -7.42 15.32 6.98
N THR A 11 -7.11 15.79 5.77
CA THR A 11 -6.42 14.99 4.75
C THR A 11 -5.03 14.62 5.20
N ARG A 12 -4.29 15.53 5.84
CA ARG A 12 -2.95 15.23 6.40
C ARG A 12 -3.00 14.19 7.51
N PHE A 13 -4.03 14.22 8.36
CA PHE A 13 -4.25 13.21 9.41
C PHE A 13 -4.63 11.84 8.82
N LEU A 14 -5.55 11.83 7.85
CA LEU A 14 -6.00 10.61 7.17
C LEU A 14 -4.91 9.98 6.30
N SER A 15 -4.02 10.79 5.71
CA SER A 15 -2.89 10.32 4.91
C SER A 15 -1.67 9.90 5.74
N HIS A 16 -1.73 9.97 7.08
CA HIS A 16 -0.65 9.44 7.90
C HIS A 16 -0.61 7.91 7.80
N PRO A 17 0.55 7.25 7.59
CA PRO A 17 0.63 5.81 7.32
C PRO A 17 -0.05 4.94 8.38
N VAL A 18 0.10 5.32 9.66
CA VAL A 18 -0.55 4.62 10.78
C VAL A 18 -2.07 4.81 10.76
N THR A 19 -2.56 6.02 10.48
CA THR A 19 -3.99 6.30 10.41
C THR A 19 -4.61 5.55 9.23
N ALA A 20 -3.96 5.58 8.06
CA ALA A 20 -4.41 4.85 6.88
C ALA A 20 -4.43 3.33 7.14
N PHE A 21 -3.41 2.79 7.81
CA PHE A 21 -3.39 1.39 8.24
C PHE A 21 -4.54 1.05 9.19
N LEU A 22 -4.74 1.85 10.24
CA LEU A 22 -5.82 1.65 11.22
C LEU A 22 -7.20 1.79 10.59
N LEU A 23 -7.39 2.72 9.67
CA LEU A 23 -8.65 2.85 8.94
C LEU A 23 -8.88 1.66 8.02
N PHE A 24 -7.86 1.22 7.28
CA PHE A 24 -7.99 0.11 6.36
C PHE A 24 -8.29 -1.20 7.08
N VAL A 25 -7.51 -1.56 8.10
CA VAL A 25 -7.73 -2.79 8.88
C VAL A 25 -8.91 -2.65 9.84
N GLY A 26 -8.92 -1.58 10.64
CA GLY A 26 -9.90 -1.41 11.70
C GLY A 26 -11.32 -1.28 11.18
N SER A 27 -11.53 -0.60 10.05
CA SER A 27 -12.89 -0.48 9.49
C SER A 27 -13.43 -1.80 8.95
N LEU A 28 -12.57 -2.67 8.40
CA LEU A 28 -12.97 -4.01 7.97
C LEU A 28 -13.55 -4.81 9.13
N TYR A 29 -12.83 -4.87 10.25
CA TYR A 29 -13.29 -5.56 11.45
C TYR A 29 -14.52 -4.89 12.06
N LEU A 30 -14.56 -3.55 12.09
CA LEU A 30 -15.68 -2.81 12.63
C LEU A 30 -16.96 -3.08 11.84
N VAL A 31 -16.91 -3.07 10.51
CA VAL A 31 -18.11 -3.28 9.68
C VAL A 31 -18.61 -4.71 9.82
N TYR A 32 -17.72 -5.71 9.67
CA TYR A 32 -18.12 -7.11 9.56
C TYR A 32 -18.29 -7.83 10.90
N PHE A 33 -17.57 -7.45 11.96
CA PHE A 33 -17.68 -8.12 13.27
C PHE A 33 -18.52 -7.33 14.29
N THR A 34 -19.29 -6.36 13.81
CA THR A 34 -20.33 -5.68 14.60
C THR A 34 -21.66 -5.70 13.85
N PRO A 35 -22.77 -5.26 14.46
CA PRO A 35 -24.07 -5.18 13.78
C PRO A 35 -24.13 -4.20 12.58
N LEU A 36 -23.04 -3.48 12.27
CA LEU A 36 -22.99 -2.52 11.16
C LEU A 36 -23.27 -3.17 9.81
N PHE A 37 -22.61 -4.30 9.49
CA PHE A 37 -22.84 -4.99 8.22
C PHE A 37 -24.32 -5.38 8.05
N ASP A 38 -24.89 -6.04 9.07
CA ASP A 38 -26.30 -6.46 9.09
C ASP A 38 -27.29 -5.31 8.92
N THR A 39 -26.91 -4.11 9.35
CA THR A 39 -27.71 -2.90 9.18
C THR A 39 -27.55 -2.32 7.76
N LEU A 40 -26.31 -2.18 7.29
CA LEU A 40 -25.99 -1.52 6.02
C LEU A 40 -26.41 -2.36 4.81
N ILE A 41 -26.24 -3.69 4.88
CA ILE A 41 -26.53 -4.60 3.76
C ILE A 41 -28.01 -4.58 3.35
N ARG A 42 -28.92 -4.24 4.28
CA ARG A 42 -30.37 -4.16 4.02
C ARG A 42 -30.74 -3.02 3.08
N TYR A 43 -29.87 -2.03 2.93
CA TYR A 43 -30.11 -0.85 2.10
C TYR A 43 -29.11 -0.79 0.97
N HIS A 44 -29.58 -0.55 -0.26
CA HIS A 44 -28.68 -0.40 -1.41
C HIS A 44 -27.63 0.70 -1.18
N TRP A 45 -28.04 1.86 -0.65
CA TRP A 45 -27.09 2.93 -0.33
C TRP A 45 -26.07 2.54 0.75
N GLY A 46 -26.46 1.65 1.69
CA GLY A 46 -25.56 1.15 2.73
C GLY A 46 -24.49 0.25 2.15
N HIS A 47 -24.88 -0.63 1.22
CA HIS A 47 -23.93 -1.43 0.44
C HIS A 47 -22.97 -0.57 -0.40
N GLU A 48 -23.48 0.44 -1.11
CA GLU A 48 -22.64 1.36 -1.89
C GLU A 48 -21.70 2.17 -0.99
N LEU A 49 -22.17 2.60 0.18
CA LEU A 49 -21.33 3.28 1.16
C LEU A 49 -20.17 2.41 1.63
N MET A 50 -20.41 1.12 1.92
CA MET A 50 -19.35 0.17 2.28
C MET A 50 -18.34 0.03 1.14
N SER A 51 -18.80 -0.16 -0.10
CA SER A 51 -17.93 -0.27 -1.28
C SER A 51 -17.04 0.96 -1.47
N VAL A 52 -17.62 2.16 -1.41
CA VAL A 52 -16.87 3.42 -1.52
C VAL A 52 -15.90 3.59 -0.36
N HIS A 53 -16.32 3.28 0.86
CA HIS A 53 -15.46 3.36 2.05
C HIS A 53 -14.24 2.44 1.95
N PHE A 54 -14.43 1.16 1.59
CA PHE A 54 -13.32 0.21 1.43
C PHE A 54 -12.40 0.58 0.27
N LEU A 55 -12.96 1.10 -0.83
CA LEU A 55 -12.16 1.62 -1.94
C LEU A 55 -11.31 2.83 -1.51
N LEU A 56 -11.90 3.79 -0.80
CA LEU A 56 -11.21 5.00 -0.34
C LEU A 56 -10.13 4.69 0.69
N THR A 57 -10.43 3.85 1.68
CA THR A 57 -9.45 3.45 2.70
C THR A 57 -8.32 2.63 2.10
N GLY A 58 -8.61 1.70 1.19
CA GLY A 58 -7.60 0.97 0.43
C GLY A 58 -6.75 1.90 -0.44
N TYR A 59 -7.39 2.85 -1.14
CA TYR A 59 -6.68 3.86 -1.92
C TYR A 59 -5.74 4.70 -1.06
N LEU A 60 -6.19 5.22 0.08
CA LEU A 60 -5.38 6.00 1.02
C LEU A 60 -4.18 5.19 1.54
N TYR A 61 -4.40 3.92 1.86
CA TYR A 61 -3.35 3.02 2.33
C TYR A 61 -2.27 2.79 1.26
N TYR A 62 -2.68 2.40 0.05
CA TYR A 62 -1.76 2.15 -1.05
C TYR A 62 -1.14 3.43 -1.61
N TRP A 63 -1.82 4.57 -1.50
CA TRP A 63 -1.24 5.88 -1.84
C TRP A 63 0.01 6.17 -1.02
N GLY A 64 0.01 5.88 0.28
CA GLY A 64 1.20 6.03 1.14
C GLY A 64 2.37 5.11 0.76
N ILE A 65 2.07 3.94 0.19
CA ILE A 65 3.05 2.92 -0.18
C ILE A 65 3.63 3.18 -1.58
N ILE A 66 2.76 3.32 -2.59
CA ILE A 66 3.12 3.46 -4.00
C ILE A 66 3.43 4.92 -4.36
N GLY A 67 2.83 5.87 -3.64
CA GLY A 67 2.79 7.29 -3.96
C GLY A 67 4.15 7.87 -4.36
N ILE A 68 4.11 8.62 -5.46
CA ILE A 68 5.27 9.27 -6.09
C ILE A 68 5.59 10.59 -5.36
N ASP A 69 4.86 10.96 -4.31
CA ASP A 69 4.92 12.31 -3.73
C ASP A 69 6.34 12.66 -3.24
N PRO A 70 6.98 13.73 -3.74
CA PRO A 70 8.33 14.17 -3.35
C PRO A 70 8.31 14.91 -2.01
N GLY A 71 7.59 14.39 -1.02
CA GLY A 71 7.51 14.97 0.31
C GLY A 71 8.74 14.64 1.17
N PRO A 72 9.16 15.53 2.09
CA PRO A 72 10.33 15.35 2.96
C PRO A 72 10.27 14.17 3.95
N ARG A 73 9.19 13.39 3.94
CA ARG A 73 8.96 12.21 4.81
C ARG A 73 8.66 10.95 4.00
N ARG A 74 9.40 10.70 2.92
CA ARG A 74 9.28 9.42 2.22
C ARG A 74 9.77 8.29 3.12
N LEU A 75 8.91 7.30 3.35
CA LEU A 75 9.33 6.04 3.93
C LEU A 75 10.38 5.41 3.00
N PRO A 76 11.51 4.90 3.56
CA PRO A 76 12.47 4.09 2.82
C PRO A 76 11.76 2.90 2.16
N PHE A 77 12.35 2.34 1.11
CA PHE A 77 11.81 1.15 0.42
C PHE A 77 11.43 0.03 1.40
N LEU A 78 12.32 -0.28 2.35
CA LEU A 78 12.06 -1.29 3.39
C LEU A 78 10.89 -0.91 4.31
N GLY A 79 10.70 0.38 4.61
CA GLY A 79 9.57 0.84 5.42
C GLY A 79 8.24 0.68 4.68
N ARG A 80 8.22 0.96 3.37
CA ARG A 80 7.04 0.75 2.52
C ARG A 80 6.69 -0.74 2.39
N LEU A 81 7.72 -1.58 2.22
CA LEU A 81 7.57 -3.03 2.15
C LEU A 81 7.10 -3.61 3.49
N GLY A 82 7.66 -3.14 4.60
CA GLY A 82 7.23 -3.52 5.94
C GLY A 82 5.77 -3.14 6.20
N LEU A 83 5.36 -1.93 5.81
CA LEU A 83 3.96 -1.50 5.91
C LEU A 83 3.06 -2.42 5.07
N LEU A 84 3.41 -2.65 3.80
CA LEU A 84 2.68 -3.55 2.90
C LEU A 84 2.43 -4.93 3.53
N PHE A 85 3.45 -5.55 4.12
CA PHE A 85 3.30 -6.85 4.78
C PHE A 85 2.62 -6.79 6.14
N ALA A 86 2.67 -5.66 6.85
CA ALA A 86 2.04 -5.53 8.17
C ALA A 86 0.53 -5.77 8.12
N VAL A 87 -0.11 -5.58 6.96
CA VAL A 87 -1.56 -5.77 6.79
C VAL A 87 -1.96 -7.24 6.57
N MET A 88 -1.03 -8.07 6.08
CA MET A 88 -1.26 -9.47 5.70
C MET A 88 -1.84 -10.32 6.83
N PRO A 89 -1.26 -10.35 8.06
CA PRO A 89 -1.79 -11.19 9.13
C PRO A 89 -3.23 -10.81 9.52
N PHE A 90 -3.59 -9.52 9.41
CA PHE A 90 -4.94 -9.06 9.72
C PHE A 90 -5.95 -9.50 8.65
N HIS A 91 -5.61 -9.43 7.37
CA HIS A 91 -6.48 -9.94 6.29
C HIS A 91 -6.60 -11.47 6.36
N ALA A 92 -5.48 -12.15 6.63
CA ALA A 92 -5.47 -13.59 6.77
C ALA A 92 -6.38 -14.03 7.92
N PHE A 93 -6.25 -13.38 9.08
CA PHE A 93 -7.12 -13.61 10.22
C PHE A 93 -8.58 -13.29 9.91
N PHE A 94 -8.86 -12.17 9.25
CA PHE A 94 -10.22 -11.81 8.85
C PHE A 94 -10.89 -12.90 8.00
N GLY A 95 -10.18 -13.41 6.99
CA GLY A 95 -10.66 -14.51 6.15
C GLY A 95 -10.95 -15.76 6.97
N ILE A 96 -9.98 -16.22 7.76
CA ILE A 96 -10.13 -17.42 8.61
C ILE A 96 -11.25 -17.25 9.65
N ALA A 97 -11.34 -16.08 10.29
CA ALA A 97 -12.39 -15.79 11.26
C ALA A 97 -13.77 -15.82 10.59
N THR A 98 -13.90 -15.28 9.38
CA THR A 98 -15.14 -15.34 8.60
C THR A 98 -15.50 -16.78 8.22
N MET A 99 -14.51 -17.60 7.86
CA MET A 99 -14.71 -19.03 7.55
C MET A 99 -15.17 -19.85 8.75
N THR A 100 -14.64 -19.55 9.94
CA THR A 100 -14.83 -20.36 11.15
C THR A 100 -15.94 -19.83 12.07
N MET A 101 -16.50 -18.66 11.77
CA MET A 101 -17.59 -18.07 12.55
C MET A 101 -18.84 -18.96 12.51
N THR A 102 -19.48 -19.14 13.66
CA THR A 102 -20.71 -19.94 13.79
C THR A 102 -21.97 -19.18 13.37
N SER A 103 -21.97 -17.85 13.47
CA SER A 103 -23.02 -16.98 12.97
C SER A 103 -22.75 -16.55 11.53
N SER A 104 -23.79 -16.53 10.70
CA SER A 104 -23.69 -16.02 9.34
C SER A 104 -23.85 -14.49 9.28
N LEU A 105 -22.93 -13.83 8.58
CA LEU A 105 -22.97 -12.39 8.29
C LEU A 105 -24.15 -12.08 7.35
N GLY A 106 -25.01 -11.14 7.73
CA GLY A 106 -26.15 -10.73 6.90
C GLY A 106 -27.23 -11.81 6.77
N GLU A 107 -27.27 -12.81 7.65
CA GLU A 107 -28.18 -13.96 7.54
C GLU A 107 -29.63 -13.53 7.31
N SER A 108 -30.11 -12.58 8.13
CA SER A 108 -31.47 -12.04 8.04
C SER A 108 -31.77 -11.42 6.67
N PHE A 109 -30.81 -10.72 6.09
CA PHE A 109 -30.94 -10.12 4.76
C PHE A 109 -30.95 -11.21 3.67
N TYR A 110 -29.98 -12.11 3.65
CA TYR A 110 -29.90 -13.13 2.61
C TYR A 110 -31.11 -14.08 2.60
N ARG A 111 -31.66 -14.42 3.78
CA ARG A 111 -32.92 -15.16 3.88
C ARG A 111 -34.11 -14.37 3.33
N SER A 112 -34.15 -13.05 3.54
CA SER A 112 -35.27 -12.21 3.10
C SER A 112 -35.37 -12.07 1.57
N VAL A 113 -34.23 -12.09 0.86
CA VAL A 113 -34.19 -11.94 -0.61
C VAL A 113 -34.48 -13.27 -1.31
N ASN A 114 -34.45 -14.39 -0.59
CA ASN A 114 -34.81 -15.73 -1.06
C ASN A 114 -34.08 -16.13 -2.36
N LEU A 115 -32.75 -16.09 -2.33
CA LEU A 115 -31.88 -16.33 -3.48
C LEU A 115 -31.89 -17.83 -3.88
N PRO A 116 -32.37 -18.22 -5.07
CA PRO A 116 -32.56 -19.63 -5.43
C PRO A 116 -31.26 -20.41 -5.66
N TRP A 117 -30.14 -19.73 -5.92
CA TRP A 117 -28.82 -20.35 -6.07
C TRP A 117 -28.07 -20.49 -4.74
N LEU A 118 -28.52 -19.81 -3.67
CA LEU A 118 -27.88 -19.83 -2.36
C LEU A 118 -28.48 -20.95 -1.51
N GLN A 119 -27.90 -22.14 -1.59
CA GLN A 119 -28.40 -23.33 -0.88
C GLN A 119 -28.17 -23.25 0.64
N ASN A 120 -26.99 -22.77 1.05
CA ASN A 120 -26.59 -22.65 2.46
C ASN A 120 -25.71 -21.40 2.66
N ILE A 121 -26.18 -20.48 3.50
CA ILE A 121 -25.48 -19.21 3.81
C ILE A 121 -24.14 -19.48 4.53
N SER A 122 -24.08 -20.52 5.37
CA SER A 122 -22.84 -20.86 6.09
C SER A 122 -21.76 -21.39 5.14
N ASP A 123 -22.13 -22.23 4.18
CA ASP A 123 -21.18 -22.78 3.21
C ASP A 123 -20.69 -21.68 2.27
N ASP A 124 -21.58 -20.78 1.85
CA ASP A 124 -21.25 -19.62 1.03
C ASP A 124 -20.33 -18.63 1.77
N GLN A 125 -20.59 -18.39 3.06
CA GLN A 125 -19.69 -17.59 3.91
C GLN A 125 -18.33 -18.25 4.07
N HIS A 126 -18.27 -19.57 4.25
CA HIS A 126 -17.00 -20.28 4.33
C HIS A 126 -16.20 -20.14 3.03
N LEU A 127 -16.86 -20.26 1.87
CA LEU A 127 -16.25 -19.98 0.57
C LEU A 127 -15.79 -18.52 0.46
N GLY A 128 -16.64 -17.56 0.86
CA GLY A 128 -16.35 -16.13 0.85
C GLY A 128 -15.13 -15.78 1.71
N GLY A 129 -15.00 -16.39 2.89
CA GLY A 129 -13.84 -16.22 3.76
C GLY A 129 -12.56 -16.83 3.15
N ALA A 130 -12.67 -17.98 2.47
CA ALA A 130 -11.53 -18.59 1.76
C ALA A 130 -11.06 -17.72 0.58
N ILE A 131 -12.01 -17.15 -0.17
CA ILE A 131 -11.72 -16.21 -1.26
C ILE A 131 -11.08 -14.94 -0.69
N ALA A 132 -11.64 -14.37 0.38
CA ALA A 132 -11.08 -13.18 1.04
C ALA A 132 -9.64 -13.43 1.52
N TRP A 133 -9.38 -14.61 2.06
CA TRP A 133 -8.03 -15.04 2.46
C TRP A 133 -7.09 -15.12 1.25
N GLY A 134 -7.40 -15.94 0.24
CA GLY A 134 -6.51 -16.20 -0.90
C GLY A 134 -6.35 -15.02 -1.87
N SER A 135 -7.42 -14.26 -2.12
CA SER A 135 -7.38 -13.11 -3.06
C SER A 135 -6.58 -11.92 -2.54
N SER A 136 -6.37 -11.83 -1.21
CA SER A 136 -5.61 -10.74 -0.58
C SER A 136 -4.15 -10.66 -1.05
N GLU A 137 -3.61 -11.74 -1.61
CA GLU A 137 -2.24 -11.80 -2.13
C GLU A 137 -2.07 -11.06 -3.46
N LEU A 138 -3.11 -10.99 -4.28
CA LEU A 138 -3.03 -10.39 -5.62
C LEU A 138 -2.64 -8.90 -5.57
N PRO A 139 -3.30 -8.04 -4.77
CA PRO A 139 -2.87 -6.66 -4.61
C PRO A 139 -1.42 -6.53 -4.12
N VAL A 140 -1.00 -7.39 -3.19
CA VAL A 140 0.36 -7.36 -2.64
C VAL A 140 1.39 -7.64 -3.74
N ILE A 141 1.18 -8.66 -4.56
CA ILE A 141 2.07 -9.00 -5.68
C ILE A 141 2.18 -7.81 -6.64
N ILE A 142 1.04 -7.20 -7.02
CA ILE A 142 1.02 -6.03 -7.91
C ILE A 142 1.85 -4.88 -7.32
N VAL A 143 1.70 -4.62 -6.02
CA VAL A 143 2.40 -3.53 -5.35
C VAL A 143 3.88 -3.83 -5.14
N VAL A 144 4.27 -5.07 -4.84
CA VAL A 144 5.67 -5.49 -4.79
C VAL A 144 6.34 -5.26 -6.14
N ILE A 145 5.71 -5.66 -7.25
CA ILE A 145 6.22 -5.40 -8.61
C ILE A 145 6.39 -3.89 -8.83
N ALA A 146 5.40 -3.08 -8.45
CA ALA A 146 5.47 -1.63 -8.56
C ALA A 146 6.63 -1.03 -7.73
N LEU A 147 6.81 -1.47 -6.48
CA LEU A 147 7.88 -0.98 -5.61
C LEU A 147 9.26 -1.39 -6.12
N VAL A 148 9.45 -2.63 -6.56
CA VAL A 148 10.72 -3.12 -7.11
C VAL A 148 11.08 -2.37 -8.39
N THR A 149 10.11 -2.15 -9.29
CA THR A 149 10.35 -1.36 -10.50
C THR A 149 10.64 0.10 -10.20
N GLN A 150 9.98 0.71 -9.22
CA GLN A 150 10.30 2.08 -8.75
C GLN A 150 11.71 2.16 -8.18
N TRP A 151 12.10 1.20 -7.33
CA TRP A 151 13.42 1.14 -6.71
C TRP A 151 14.52 0.96 -7.76
N ALA A 152 14.38 -0.01 -8.68
CA ALA A 152 15.35 -0.24 -9.75
C ALA A 152 15.54 1.00 -10.65
N ARG A 153 14.46 1.76 -10.91
CA ARG A 153 14.54 3.02 -11.69
C ARG A 153 15.22 4.14 -10.90
N GLN A 154 15.03 4.19 -9.58
CA GLN A 154 15.67 5.17 -8.72
C GLN A 154 17.17 4.90 -8.59
N ASP A 155 17.56 3.63 -8.43
CA ASP A 155 18.94 3.20 -8.28
C ASP A 155 19.76 3.47 -9.55
N ARG A 156 19.25 3.11 -10.73
CA ARG A 156 19.88 3.46 -12.02
C ARG A 156 20.12 4.96 -12.21
N ARG A 157 19.21 5.80 -11.71
CA ARG A 157 19.35 7.27 -11.78
C ARG A 157 20.38 7.79 -10.79
N ALA A 158 20.54 7.15 -9.64
CA ALA A 158 21.56 7.48 -8.66
C ALA A 158 22.95 7.08 -9.17
N GLY A 159 23.11 5.86 -9.67
CA GLY A 159 24.36 5.39 -10.28
C GLY A 159 24.82 6.30 -11.43
N ALA A 160 23.94 6.61 -12.39
CA ALA A 160 24.27 7.53 -13.49
C ALA A 160 24.57 8.99 -13.06
N ARG A 161 24.28 9.39 -11.82
CA ARG A 161 24.72 10.67 -11.26
C ARG A 161 26.09 10.55 -10.61
N ASP A 162 26.33 9.45 -9.91
CA ASP A 162 27.59 9.14 -9.25
C ASP A 162 28.70 8.95 -10.29
N ASP A 163 28.44 8.17 -11.35
CA ASP A 163 29.36 7.97 -12.48
C ASP A 163 29.77 9.31 -13.13
N ARG A 164 28.82 10.25 -13.28
CA ARG A 164 29.09 11.60 -13.80
C ARG A 164 29.86 12.49 -12.85
N HIS A 165 29.83 12.20 -11.56
CA HIS A 165 30.60 12.94 -10.56
C HIS A 165 32.03 12.39 -10.46
N SER A 166 32.18 11.06 -10.48
CA SER A 166 33.49 10.40 -10.52
C SER A 166 34.27 10.72 -11.79
N ASP A 167 33.62 10.76 -12.97
CA ASP A 167 34.30 11.12 -14.23
C ASP A 167 34.91 12.53 -14.18
N ARG A 168 34.26 13.48 -13.50
CA ARG A 168 34.80 14.85 -13.34
C ARG A 168 35.96 14.93 -12.34
N GLY A 169 35.87 14.18 -11.24
CA GLY A 169 36.91 14.18 -10.22
C GLY A 169 38.18 13.46 -10.65
N TYR A 170 38.04 12.40 -11.45
CA TYR A 170 39.16 11.62 -11.97
C TYR A 170 40.02 12.42 -12.97
N ASP A 171 39.38 13.22 -13.82
CA ASP A 171 40.06 14.13 -14.74
C ASP A 171 40.85 15.22 -13.99
N ASP A 172 40.27 15.82 -12.95
CA ASP A 172 40.94 16.83 -12.11
C ASP A 172 42.14 16.25 -11.35
N GLU A 173 42.03 15.03 -10.81
CA GLU A 173 43.15 14.34 -10.13
C GLU A 173 44.27 13.96 -11.10
N LEU A 174 43.94 13.46 -12.30
CA LEU A 174 44.92 13.15 -13.33
C LEU A 174 45.66 14.40 -13.81
N ASP A 175 44.95 15.52 -13.99
CA ASP A 175 45.55 16.78 -14.39
C ASP A 175 46.48 17.35 -13.32
N ALA A 176 46.08 17.28 -12.04
CA ALA A 176 46.92 17.67 -10.92
C ALA A 176 48.18 16.79 -10.81
N TYR A 177 48.04 15.48 -10.99
CA TYR A 177 49.17 14.54 -11.00
C TYR A 177 50.13 14.80 -12.17
N ASN A 178 49.58 15.02 -13.36
CA ASN A 178 50.37 15.37 -14.55
C ASN A 178 51.10 16.70 -14.38
N ALA A 179 50.50 17.70 -13.74
CA ALA A 179 51.13 18.98 -13.44
C ALA A 179 52.35 18.82 -12.51
N MET A 180 52.20 18.04 -11.44
CA MET A 180 53.30 17.73 -10.52
C MET A 180 54.46 16.99 -11.23
N LEU A 181 54.16 16.01 -12.09
CA LEU A 181 55.20 15.32 -12.88
C LEU A 181 55.97 16.27 -13.79
N ARG A 182 55.28 17.24 -14.42
CA ARG A 182 55.93 18.26 -15.26
C ARG A 182 56.83 19.18 -14.44
N GLU A 183 56.43 19.52 -13.22
CA GLU A 183 57.25 20.34 -12.30
C GLU A 183 58.51 19.59 -11.87
N LEU A 184 58.39 18.32 -11.51
CA LEU A 184 59.53 17.45 -11.19
C LEU A 184 60.48 17.30 -12.38
N ALA A 185 59.96 17.19 -13.61
CA ALA A 185 60.79 17.11 -14.82
C ALA A 185 61.53 18.42 -15.12
N ARG A 186 60.94 19.58 -14.81
CA ARG A 186 61.58 20.90 -14.98
C ARG A 186 62.70 21.13 -13.97
N ASN A 187 62.52 20.70 -12.72
CA ASN A 187 63.51 20.84 -11.65
C ASN A 187 64.70 19.87 -11.77
N ARG A 188 64.67 18.93 -12.74
CA ARG A 188 65.71 17.92 -12.96
C ARG A 188 66.69 18.27 -14.10
N ARG A 189 66.53 19.43 -14.74
CA ARG A 189 67.46 20.01 -15.72
C ARG A 189 68.27 21.13 -15.07
#